data_AF-A0A7S2C5T4-F1
#
_entry.id   AF-A0A7S2C5T4-F1
#
_cell.length_a   1.000
_cell.length_b   1.000
_cell.length_c   1.000
_cell.angle_alpha   90.00
_cell.angle_beta   90.00
_cell.angle_gamma   90.00
#
_symmetry.space_group_name_H-M   'P 1'
#
loop_
_entity.id
_entity.type
_entity.pdbx_description
1 polymer ?
#
loop_
_entity_poly.entity_id
_entity_poly.type
_entity_poly.pdbx_seq_one_letter_code
_entity_poly.pdbx_strand_id
1 'polypeptide(L)'
;DEHYNRCSFVIAGSGPSVAHTAVALASSALEQIDLSSHSSSHPRIGVVDHISIAPLADEGGVHLEEAAATALSVGEGLAGMGGVGLPVLLYGAAHPEGRTLAQTRRLTSYFTKDGCSGDTAVEPTAIDLGPKEVDPSRGVCCCG
;
A
#
# COMPACT_ATOMS: atom_id res chain seq x y z
N ASP A 1 16.23 2.75 -7.41
CA ASP A 1 16.88 2.40 -8.69
C ASP A 1 16.44 3.42 -9.73
N GLU A 2 17.38 3.95 -10.51
CA GLU A 2 17.16 5.04 -11.47
C GLU A 2 16.23 4.58 -12.61
N HIS A 3 16.37 3.34 -13.07
CA HIS A 3 15.58 2.83 -14.18
C HIS A 3 14.09 2.67 -13.83
N TYR A 4 13.79 2.11 -12.66
CA TYR A 4 12.42 1.93 -12.19
C TYR A 4 11.84 3.12 -11.41
N ASN A 5 12.63 4.17 -11.18
CA ASN A 5 12.30 5.34 -10.35
C ASN A 5 11.43 4.96 -9.13
N ARG A 6 11.93 4.00 -8.34
CA ARG A 6 11.29 3.52 -7.11
C ARG A 6 12.34 3.20 -6.05
N CYS A 7 11.92 3.29 -4.81
CA CYS A 7 12.66 2.79 -3.66
C CYS A 7 11.85 1.69 -2.95
N SER A 8 12.53 0.86 -2.17
CA SER A 8 11.87 -0.17 -1.36
C SER A 8 12.64 -0.28 -0.05
N PHE A 9 11.90 -0.40 1.04
CA PHE A 9 12.43 -0.48 2.38
C PHE A 9 12.04 -1.81 2.98
N VAL A 10 12.94 -2.39 3.78
CA VAL A 10 12.68 -3.59 4.56
C VAL A 10 12.93 -3.22 6.02
N ILE A 11 11.91 -3.42 6.84
CA ILE A 11 11.93 -3.11 8.28
C ILE A 11 11.61 -4.41 9.02
N ALA A 12 12.36 -4.69 10.07
CA ALA A 12 12.15 -5.85 10.93
C ALA A 12 11.97 -5.37 12.38
N GLY A 13 11.00 -5.95 13.09
CA GLY A 13 10.68 -5.59 14.46
C GLY A 13 9.38 -6.24 14.92
N SER A 14 8.88 -5.83 16.09
CA SER A 14 7.55 -6.25 16.54
C SER A 14 6.46 -5.67 15.65
N GLY A 15 5.32 -6.38 15.53
CA GLY A 15 4.17 -5.93 14.74
C GLY A 15 3.79 -4.46 14.96
N PRO A 16 3.60 -4.01 16.22
CA PRO A 16 3.28 -2.61 16.51
C PRO A 16 4.37 -1.62 16.06
N SER A 17 5.65 -1.97 16.22
CA SER A 17 6.76 -1.10 15.80
C SER A 17 6.86 -1.02 14.28
N VAL A 18 6.66 -2.13 13.58
CA VAL A 18 6.64 -2.19 12.12
C VAL A 18 5.46 -1.38 11.59
N ALA A 19 4.26 -1.55 12.18
CA ALA A 19 3.07 -0.82 11.76
C ALA A 19 3.24 0.70 11.89
N HIS A 20 3.69 1.17 13.07
CA HIS A 20 3.95 2.58 13.29
C HIS A 20 5.01 3.13 12.31
N THR A 21 6.10 2.40 12.11
CA THR A 21 7.18 2.86 11.20
C THR A 21 6.70 2.93 9.75
N ALA A 22 5.91 1.95 9.29
CA ALA A 22 5.35 1.94 7.95
C ALA A 22 4.41 3.13 7.71
N VAL A 23 3.52 3.43 8.65
CA VAL A 23 2.60 4.59 8.55
C VAL A 23 3.38 5.91 8.58
N ALA A 24 4.38 6.05 9.46
CA ALA A 24 5.21 7.25 9.52
C ALA A 24 6.00 7.48 8.23
N LEU A 25 6.59 6.42 7.67
CA LEU A 25 7.30 6.48 6.39
C LEU A 25 6.36 6.88 5.25
N ALA A 26 5.15 6.29 5.20
CA ALA A 26 4.15 6.63 4.21
C ALA A 26 3.69 8.09 4.30
N SER A 27 3.45 8.60 5.52
CA SER A 27 3.13 10.01 5.75
C SER A 27 4.23 10.92 5.20
N SER A 28 5.48 10.65 5.56
CA SER A 28 6.63 11.42 5.08
C SER A 28 6.77 11.39 3.56
N ALA A 29 6.48 10.27 2.90
CA ALA A 29 6.52 10.15 1.45
C ALA A 29 5.41 10.99 0.79
N LEU A 30 4.20 10.92 1.33
CA LEU A 30 3.03 11.66 0.82
C LEU A 30 3.14 13.18 1.01
N GLU A 31 3.96 13.65 1.94
CA GLU A 31 4.27 15.07 2.12
C GLU A 31 5.29 15.60 1.10
N GLN A 32 6.13 14.72 0.55
CA GLN A 32 7.30 15.12 -0.24
C GLN A 32 7.17 14.78 -1.73
N ILE A 33 6.26 13.87 -2.09
CA ILE A 33 6.16 13.32 -3.43
C ILE A 33 4.78 13.62 -4.00
N ASP A 34 4.77 14.21 -5.20
CA ASP A 34 3.57 14.36 -6.03
C ASP A 34 3.62 13.34 -7.17
N LEU A 35 2.72 12.34 -7.10
CA LEU A 35 2.61 11.28 -8.09
C LEU A 35 2.29 11.79 -9.49
N SER A 36 1.57 12.92 -9.62
CA SER A 36 1.18 13.47 -10.92
C SER A 36 2.37 13.96 -11.74
N SER A 37 3.47 14.28 -11.07
CA SER A 37 4.74 14.68 -11.67
C SER A 37 5.75 13.52 -11.80
N HIS A 38 5.44 12.37 -11.20
CA HIS A 38 6.36 11.25 -11.09
C HIS A 38 6.36 10.39 -12.36
N SER A 39 7.49 10.32 -13.06
CA SER A 39 7.66 9.45 -14.23
C SER A 39 8.45 8.19 -13.87
N SER A 40 7.94 7.01 -14.24
CA SER A 40 8.61 5.73 -13.98
C SER A 40 8.35 4.74 -15.12
N SER A 41 9.29 3.83 -15.35
CA SER A 41 9.10 2.68 -16.25
C SER A 41 8.35 1.51 -15.59
N HIS A 42 8.23 1.52 -14.27
CA HIS A 42 7.55 0.51 -13.48
C HIS A 42 6.09 0.92 -13.23
N PRO A 43 5.10 0.01 -13.39
CA PRO A 43 3.73 0.32 -13.05
C PRO A 43 3.57 0.69 -11.58
N ARG A 44 2.77 1.71 -11.30
CA ARG A 44 2.47 2.14 -9.93
C ARG A 44 1.10 2.79 -9.84
N ILE A 45 0.46 2.66 -8.69
CA ILE A 45 -0.89 3.17 -8.43
C ILE A 45 -0.94 4.19 -7.29
N GLY A 46 0.20 4.49 -6.67
CA GLY A 46 0.32 5.44 -5.56
C GLY A 46 1.75 5.88 -5.31
N VAL A 47 1.91 6.98 -4.55
CA VAL A 47 3.19 7.39 -3.95
C VAL A 47 3.74 6.25 -3.08
N VAL A 48 2.84 5.62 -2.33
CA VAL A 48 3.08 4.38 -1.59
C VAL A 48 2.28 3.28 -2.28
N ASP A 49 2.91 2.60 -3.24
CA ASP A 49 2.25 1.61 -4.11
C ASP A 49 1.83 0.35 -3.35
N HIS A 50 2.73 -0.19 -2.53
CA HIS A 50 2.58 -1.51 -1.94
C HIS A 50 3.33 -1.62 -0.62
N ILE A 51 2.63 -2.07 0.42
CA ILE A 51 3.19 -2.48 1.70
C ILE A 51 2.84 -3.95 1.92
N SER A 52 3.85 -4.75 2.25
CA SER A 52 3.68 -6.16 2.58
C SER A 52 4.18 -6.48 3.98
N ILE A 53 3.40 -7.20 4.77
CA ILE A 53 3.83 -7.72 6.08
C ILE A 53 4.00 -9.23 6.00
N ALA A 54 5.19 -9.71 6.31
CA ALA A 54 5.50 -11.14 6.35
C ALA A 54 6.00 -11.52 7.75
N PRO A 55 5.60 -12.70 8.27
CA PRO A 55 6.15 -13.20 9.51
C PRO A 55 7.64 -13.51 9.34
N LEU A 56 8.46 -13.08 10.29
CA LEU A 56 9.83 -13.56 10.41
C LEU A 56 9.76 -14.87 11.19
N ALA A 57 10.03 -15.98 10.53
CA ALA A 57 10.04 -17.29 11.16
C ALA A 57 11.07 -17.30 12.30
N ASP A 58 10.62 -17.67 13.49
CA ASP A 58 11.50 -18.06 14.60
C ASP A 58 10.96 -19.34 15.24
N GLU A 59 11.73 -19.98 16.11
CA GLU A 59 11.47 -21.34 16.66
C GLU A 59 10.15 -21.48 17.46
N GLY A 60 9.42 -20.39 17.68
CA GLY A 60 8.05 -20.34 18.24
C GLY A 60 6.95 -19.84 17.30
N GLY A 61 7.29 -19.44 16.06
CA GLY A 61 6.41 -19.07 14.95
C GLY A 61 5.57 -17.80 15.14
N VAL A 62 5.95 -16.68 14.51
CA VAL A 62 4.99 -15.61 14.19
C VAL A 62 4.00 -16.17 13.17
N HIS A 63 2.72 -16.19 13.53
CA HIS A 63 1.68 -16.78 12.71
C HIS A 63 1.23 -15.82 11.59
N LEU A 64 0.77 -16.36 10.46
CA LEU A 64 0.27 -15.56 9.33
C LEU A 64 -0.84 -14.59 9.77
N GLU A 65 -1.62 -14.99 10.76
CA GLU A 65 -2.67 -14.21 11.40
C GLU A 65 -2.13 -12.95 12.09
N GLU A 66 -0.96 -13.01 12.72
CA GLU A 66 -0.33 -11.84 13.37
C GLU A 66 0.22 -10.86 12.33
N ALA A 67 0.78 -11.38 11.24
CA ALA A 67 1.20 -10.57 10.10
C ALA A 67 0.00 -9.90 9.43
N ALA A 68 -1.11 -10.62 9.26
CA ALA A 68 -2.37 -10.09 8.74
C ALA A 68 -2.95 -8.99 9.63
N ALA A 69 -2.96 -9.20 10.96
CA ALA A 69 -3.40 -8.19 11.92
C ALA A 69 -2.52 -6.92 11.87
N THR A 70 -1.21 -7.09 11.68
CA THR A 70 -0.27 -5.99 11.51
C THR A 70 -0.52 -5.24 10.21
N ALA A 71 -0.74 -5.94 9.09
CA ALA A 71 -1.07 -5.33 7.80
C ALA A 71 -2.41 -4.57 7.83
N LEU A 72 -3.41 -5.10 8.52
CA LEU A 72 -4.68 -4.42 8.75
C LEU A 72 -4.48 -3.13 9.56
N SER A 73 -3.69 -3.19 10.64
CA SER A 73 -3.37 -2.01 11.46
C SER A 73 -2.62 -0.93 10.66
N VAL A 74 -1.71 -1.32 9.77
CA VAL A 74 -1.09 -0.39 8.81
C VAL A 74 -2.14 0.23 7.91
N GLY A 75 -3.00 -0.58 7.30
CA GLY A 75 -4.06 -0.11 6.42
C GLY A 75 -4.99 0.91 7.10
N GLU A 76 -5.40 0.64 8.34
CA GLU A 76 -6.21 1.56 9.16
C GLU A 76 -5.45 2.86 9.47
N GLY A 77 -4.17 2.76 9.80
CA GLY A 77 -3.32 3.92 10.05
C GLY A 77 -3.19 4.81 8.82
N LEU A 78 -3.00 4.23 7.62
CA LEU A 78 -2.95 4.95 6.35
C LEU A 78 -4.30 5.59 6.00
N ALA A 79 -5.38 4.83 6.17
CA ALA A 79 -6.75 5.30 5.94
C ALA A 79 -7.13 6.47 6.84
N GLY A 80 -6.61 6.50 8.07
CA GLY A 80 -6.89 7.52 9.08
C GLY A 80 -5.91 8.70 9.13
N MET A 81 -4.93 8.81 8.21
CA MET A 81 -3.96 9.91 8.23
C MET A 81 -4.64 11.28 8.10
N GLY A 82 -4.20 12.23 8.93
CA GLY A 82 -4.82 13.55 9.06
C GLY A 82 -4.93 14.32 7.74
N GLY A 83 -6.11 14.90 7.49
CA GLY A 83 -6.39 15.79 6.35
C GLY A 83 -7.22 15.15 5.24
N VAL A 84 -6.90 13.94 4.78
CA VAL A 84 -7.64 13.28 3.67
C VAL A 84 -7.63 11.74 3.75
N GLY A 85 -6.76 11.10 4.53
CA GLY A 85 -6.57 9.65 4.50
C GLY A 85 -5.99 9.15 3.15
N LEU A 86 -5.55 7.90 3.09
CA LEU A 86 -5.15 7.23 1.85
C LEU A 86 -6.10 6.07 1.55
N PRO A 87 -6.63 5.93 0.31
CA PRO A 87 -7.36 4.73 -0.07
C PRO A 87 -6.45 3.50 0.00
N VAL A 88 -6.90 2.47 0.73
CA VAL A 88 -6.16 1.21 0.88
C VAL A 88 -6.97 0.06 0.31
N LEU A 89 -6.30 -0.75 -0.52
CA LEU A 89 -6.79 -2.03 -0.99
C LEU A 89 -6.07 -3.13 -0.23
N LEU A 90 -6.82 -3.86 0.60
CA LEU A 90 -6.31 -5.00 1.33
C LEU A 90 -6.10 -6.19 0.39
N TYR A 91 -5.11 -7.02 0.70
CA TYR A 91 -4.89 -8.28 0.00
C TYR A 91 -4.35 -9.33 0.98
N GLY A 92 -4.22 -10.57 0.51
CA GLY A 92 -3.72 -11.69 1.30
C GLY A 92 -4.61 -11.97 2.51
N ALA A 93 -3.98 -12.40 3.60
CA ALA A 93 -4.68 -12.75 4.83
C ALA A 93 -5.32 -11.53 5.54
N ALA A 94 -4.93 -10.30 5.18
CA ALA A 94 -5.56 -9.08 5.70
C ALA A 94 -6.91 -8.76 5.03
N HIS A 95 -7.18 -9.29 3.84
CA HIS A 95 -8.47 -9.13 3.17
C HIS A 95 -9.42 -10.26 3.58
N PRO A 96 -10.70 -9.99 3.93
CA PRO A 96 -11.64 -11.02 4.43
C PRO A 96 -11.81 -12.23 3.50
N GLU A 97 -11.79 -12.00 2.19
CA GLU A 97 -11.89 -13.07 1.17
C GLU A 97 -10.53 -13.61 0.69
N GLY A 98 -9.40 -13.17 1.25
CA GLY A 98 -8.08 -13.68 0.87
C GLY A 98 -7.62 -13.28 -0.55
N ARG A 99 -8.08 -12.13 -1.07
CA ARG A 99 -7.78 -11.68 -2.44
C ARG A 99 -6.27 -11.57 -2.65
N THR A 100 -5.74 -12.13 -3.72
CA THR A 100 -4.29 -12.05 -4.04
C THR A 100 -3.88 -10.64 -4.47
N LEU A 101 -2.61 -10.26 -4.28
CA LEU A 101 -2.07 -8.98 -4.77
C LEU A 101 -2.33 -8.76 -6.27
N ALA A 102 -2.21 -9.82 -7.08
CA ALA A 102 -2.46 -9.75 -8.51
C ALA A 102 -3.95 -9.48 -8.84
N GLN A 103 -4.88 -10.04 -8.06
CA GLN A 103 -6.30 -9.68 -8.19
C GLN A 103 -6.55 -8.25 -7.73
N THR A 104 -5.94 -7.80 -6.63
CA THR A 104 -6.07 -6.42 -6.13
C THR A 104 -5.57 -5.40 -7.15
N ARG A 105 -4.38 -5.62 -7.73
CA ARG A 105 -3.83 -4.73 -8.78
C ARG A 105 -4.65 -4.70 -10.07
N ARG A 106 -5.44 -5.74 -10.39
CA ARG A 106 -6.36 -5.73 -11.55
C ARG A 106 -7.56 -4.81 -11.35
N LEU A 107 -7.83 -4.35 -10.14
CA LEU A 107 -8.89 -3.37 -9.85
C LEU A 107 -8.44 -1.93 -10.14
N THR A 108 -7.21 -1.78 -10.64
CA THR A 108 -6.52 -0.50 -10.84
C THR A 108 -5.89 -0.47 -12.23
N SER A 109 -5.25 0.65 -12.56
CA SER A 109 -4.48 0.83 -13.80
C SER A 109 -3.20 -0.01 -13.90
N TYR A 110 -2.78 -0.73 -12.85
CA TYR A 110 -1.44 -1.35 -12.74
C TYR A 110 -1.04 -2.24 -13.95
N PHE A 111 -1.99 -2.95 -14.56
CA PHE A 111 -1.73 -3.83 -15.71
C PHE A 111 -2.05 -3.22 -17.08
N THR A 112 -2.47 -1.95 -17.12
CA THR A 112 -2.72 -1.24 -18.38
C THR A 112 -1.43 -0.62 -18.92
N LYS A 113 -1.43 -0.17 -20.18
CA LYS A 113 -0.30 0.57 -20.77
C LYS A 113 -0.02 1.89 -20.01
N ASP A 114 -1.04 2.42 -19.35
CA ASP A 114 -1.00 3.67 -18.58
C ASP A 114 -0.62 3.44 -17.11
N GLY A 115 -0.41 2.19 -16.65
CA GLY A 115 0.04 1.93 -15.29
C GLY A 115 1.38 2.60 -14.94
N CYS A 116 2.18 2.96 -15.95
CA CYS A 116 3.43 3.72 -15.80
C CYS A 116 3.24 5.25 -15.92
N SER A 117 2.06 5.75 -16.30
CA SER A 117 1.78 7.20 -16.46
C SER A 117 1.43 7.86 -15.13
N GLY A 118 0.76 7.14 -14.23
CA GLY A 118 0.41 7.62 -12.88
C GLY A 118 -1.09 7.68 -12.68
N ASP A 119 -1.85 7.02 -13.56
CA ASP A 119 -3.28 6.84 -13.39
C ASP A 119 -3.58 6.07 -12.09
N THR A 120 -4.42 6.65 -11.25
CA THR A 120 -4.80 6.11 -9.95
C THR A 120 -6.28 5.72 -9.91
N ALA A 121 -6.93 5.61 -11.07
CA ALA A 121 -8.33 5.23 -11.16
C ALA A 121 -8.56 3.85 -10.51
N VAL A 122 -9.51 3.82 -9.59
CA VAL A 122 -10.05 2.60 -8.96
C VAL A 122 -11.52 2.86 -8.65
N GLU A 123 -12.33 1.82 -8.80
CA GLU A 123 -13.75 1.89 -8.43
C GLU A 123 -13.88 2.10 -6.91
N PRO A 124 -14.72 3.05 -6.45
CA PRO A 124 -14.95 3.31 -5.02
C PRO A 124 -15.26 2.07 -4.18
N THR A 125 -15.95 1.08 -4.77
CA THR A 125 -16.33 -0.18 -4.13
C THR A 125 -15.16 -1.15 -3.94
N ALA A 126 -14.05 -0.95 -4.65
CA ALA A 126 -12.84 -1.77 -4.53
C ALA A 126 -11.89 -1.29 -3.42
N ILE A 127 -12.11 -0.09 -2.86
CA ILE A 127 -11.33 0.45 -1.75
C ILE A 127 -11.85 -0.18 -0.46
N ASP A 128 -10.98 -0.83 0.31
CA ASP A 128 -11.36 -1.50 1.55
C ASP A 128 -11.38 -0.52 2.73
N LEU A 129 -10.34 0.31 2.86
CA LEU A 129 -10.19 1.29 3.94
C LEU A 129 -9.93 2.70 3.39
N GLY A 130 -10.34 3.71 4.16
CA GLY A 130 -10.05 5.11 3.86
C GLY A 130 -11.06 5.78 2.90
N PRO A 131 -10.71 6.95 2.35
CA PRO A 131 -11.59 7.72 1.47
C PRO A 131 -11.89 6.96 0.18
N LYS A 132 -13.10 7.17 -0.36
CA LYS A 132 -13.55 6.53 -1.60
C LYS A 132 -13.21 7.36 -2.86
N GLU A 133 -12.79 8.59 -2.65
CA GLU A 133 -12.25 9.47 -3.67
C GLU A 133 -10.73 9.39 -3.63
N VAL A 134 -10.11 9.27 -4.80
CA VAL A 134 -8.66 9.13 -4.94
C VAL A 134 -8.07 10.47 -5.37
N ASP A 135 -7.15 11.00 -4.57
CA ASP A 135 -6.33 12.14 -4.96
C ASP A 135 -5.24 11.67 -5.95
N PRO A 136 -5.23 12.16 -7.21
CA PRO A 136 -4.26 11.72 -8.22
C PRO A 136 -2.80 12.04 -7.86
N SER A 137 -2.55 13.01 -6.98
CA SER A 137 -1.20 13.33 -6.51
C SER A 137 -0.67 12.31 -5.48
N ARG A 138 -1.54 11.49 -4.90
CA ARG A 138 -1.23 10.52 -3.83
C ARG A 138 -1.45 9.08 -4.29
N GLY A 139 -2.54 8.83 -5.00
CA GLY A 139 -3.01 7.53 -5.46
C GLY A 139 -3.53 6.62 -4.35
N VAL A 140 -3.34 5.32 -4.52
CA VAL A 140 -3.84 4.27 -3.63
C VAL A 140 -2.72 3.33 -3.19
N CYS A 141 -2.91 2.63 -2.07
CA CYS A 141 -1.94 1.68 -1.54
C CYS A 141 -2.51 0.26 -1.49
N CYS A 142 -1.79 -0.73 -2.01
CA CYS A 142 -2.04 -2.13 -1.69
C CYS A 142 -1.37 -2.49 -0.35
N CYS A 143 -2.11 -3.06 0.61
CA CYS A 143 -1.56 -3.44 1.93
C CYS A 143 -1.99 -4.85 2.33
N GLY A 144 -1.08 -5.69 2.81
CA GLY A 144 -1.40 -7.09 3.12
C GLY A 144 -0.23 -7.95 3.53
#